data_AF-A0A381U1X0-F1
#
_entry.id   AF-A0A381U1X0-F1
#
_cell.length_a   1.000
_cell.length_b   1.000
_cell.length_c   1.000
_cell.angle_alpha   90.00
_cell.angle_beta   90.00
_cell.angle_gamma   90.00
#
_symmetry.space_group_name_H-M   'P 1'
#
loop_
_entity.id
_entity.type
_entity.pdbx_description
1 polymer ?
#
loop_
_entity_poly.entity_id
_entity_poly.type
_entity_poly.pdbx_seq_one_letter_code
_entity_poly.pdbx_strand_id
1 'polypeptide(L)' 'VGGGKVGRNDSCPCGSGKKYKQCCERKEHAVSPVVWVVIVGVGLAALAALLMSFNVSTPVIGDANCPPGQIWSIEHGHCH' A
#
# COMPACT_ATOMS: atom_id res chain seq x y z
N VAL A 1 -43.15 28.86 13.59
CA VAL A 1 -41.69 29.03 13.38
C VAL A 1 -41.19 27.83 12.59
N GLY A 2 -40.85 28.03 11.32
CA GLY A 2 -40.33 26.95 10.48
C GLY A 2 -38.94 26.56 10.98
N GLY A 3 -38.75 25.30 11.34
CA GLY A 3 -37.45 24.76 11.73
C GLY A 3 -36.49 24.86 10.54
N GLY A 4 -35.73 25.95 10.49
CA GLY A 4 -34.67 26.16 9.52
C GLY A 4 -33.66 25.04 9.66
N LYS A 5 -33.41 24.31 8.58
CA LYS A 5 -32.34 23.31 8.54
C LYS A 5 -31.02 24.05 8.73
N VAL A 6 -30.37 23.84 9.87
CA VAL A 6 -29.02 24.34 10.13
C VAL A 6 -28.08 23.82 9.05
N GLY A 7 -27.30 24.70 8.43
CA GLY A 7 -26.35 24.32 7.39
C GLY A 7 -25.14 23.58 7.97
N ARG A 8 -24.59 22.63 7.21
CA ARG A 8 -23.40 21.82 7.60
C ARG A 8 -22.23 22.66 8.13
N ASN A 9 -22.01 23.84 7.58
CA ASN A 9 -20.89 24.71 7.95
C ASN A 9 -21.21 25.73 9.04
N ASP A 10 -22.48 25.89 9.42
CA ASP A 10 -22.90 26.86 10.43
C ASP A 10 -22.44 26.46 11.82
N SER A 11 -22.40 27.42 12.74
CA SER A 11 -22.13 27.15 14.15
C SER A 11 -23.17 26.19 14.71
N CYS A 12 -22.71 25.17 15.45
CA CYS A 12 -23.60 24.19 16.04
C CYS A 12 -24.53 24.85 17.09
N PRO A 13 -25.86 24.67 17.00
CA PRO A 13 -26.80 25.22 17.99
C PRO A 13 -26.68 24.54 19.36
N CYS A 14 -25.89 23.47 19.45
CA CYS A 14 -25.57 22.75 20.69
C CYS A 14 -24.61 23.50 21.63
N GLY A 15 -24.09 24.68 21.24
CA GLY A 15 -23.21 25.49 22.08
C GLY A 15 -21.75 25.03 22.12
N SER A 16 -21.34 24.06 21.30
CA SER A 16 -19.96 23.53 21.30
C SER A 16 -18.92 24.46 20.67
N GLY A 17 -19.35 25.55 20.02
CA GLY A 17 -18.48 26.45 19.24
C GLY A 17 -17.90 25.84 17.96
N LYS A 18 -18.22 24.58 17.63
CA LYS A 18 -17.77 23.88 16.42
C LYS A 18 -18.78 24.03 15.29
N LYS A 19 -18.35 23.82 14.03
CA LYS A 19 -19.26 23.73 12.86
C LYS A 19 -20.20 22.53 13.02
N TYR A 20 -21.44 22.65 12.56
CA TYR A 20 -22.47 21.61 12.70
C TYR A 20 -22.01 20.24 12.17
N LYS A 21 -21.36 20.19 11.01
CA LYS A 21 -20.76 18.97 10.40
C LYS A 21 -19.64 18.32 11.21
N GLN A 22 -19.03 19.07 12.12
CA GLN A 22 -17.93 18.59 12.99
C GLN A 22 -18.43 18.33 14.41
N CYS A 23 -19.71 18.56 14.69
CA CYS A 23 -20.32 18.36 16.00
C CYS A 23 -21.50 17.40 15.91
N CYS A 24 -22.74 17.91 15.82
CA CYS A 24 -23.94 17.07 15.84
C CYS A 24 -24.16 16.26 14.56
N GLU A 25 -23.56 16.65 13.44
CA GLU A 25 -23.64 15.93 12.16
C GLU A 25 -22.29 15.29 11.77
N ARG A 26 -21.38 15.13 12.73
CA ARG A 26 -20.14 14.41 12.50
C ARG A 26 -20.47 12.93 12.24
N LYS A 27 -20.51 12.55 10.97
CA LYS A 27 -20.46 11.13 10.58
C LYS A 27 -19.02 10.67 10.82
N GLU A 28 -18.83 9.80 11.81
CA GLU A 28 -17.57 9.10 12.05
C GLU A 28 -17.28 8.21 10.83
N HIS A 29 -16.73 8.77 9.76
CA HIS A 29 -16.01 7.99 8.74
C HIS A 29 -14.63 7.66 9.30
N ALA A 30 -14.61 7.03 10.48
CA ALA A 30 -13.41 6.53 11.11
C ALA A 30 -13.05 5.24 10.38
N VAL A 31 -12.30 5.36 9.28
CA VAL A 31 -11.57 4.20 8.75
C VAL A 31 -10.69 3.72 9.89
N SER A 32 -10.91 2.48 10.35
CA SER A 32 -10.11 1.90 11.42
C SER A 32 -8.63 2.05 11.08
N PRO A 33 -7.77 2.48 12.03
CA PRO A 33 -6.32 2.56 11.80
C PRO A 33 -5.77 1.25 11.23
N VAL A 34 -6.34 0.11 11.63
CA VAL A 34 -5.99 -1.22 11.12
C VAL A 34 -6.34 -1.36 9.64
N VAL A 35 -7.54 -0.93 9.24
CA VAL A 35 -7.98 -0.98 7.83
C VAL A 35 -7.09 -0.08 6.96
N TRP A 36 -6.71 1.10 7.46
CA TRP A 36 -5.80 2.00 6.75
C TRP A 36 -4.41 1.38 6.58
N VAL A 37 -3.87 0.75 7.62
CA VAL A 37 -2.58 0.03 7.55
C VAL A 37 -2.64 -1.13 6.56
N VAL A 38 -3.75 -1.88 6.52
CA VAL A 38 -3.93 -2.98 5.55
C VAL A 38 -3.97 -2.43 4.12
N ILE A 39 -4.73 -1.35 3.86
CA ILE A 39 -4.81 -0.75 2.52
C ILE A 39 -3.43 -0.27 2.04
N VAL A 40 -2.71 0.45 2.90
CA VAL A 40 -1.37 0.95 2.57
C VAL A 40 -0.38 -0.20 2.40
N GLY A 41 -0.40 -1.19 3.29
CA GLY A 41 0.48 -2.36 3.23
C GLY A 41 0.27 -3.21 1.98
N VAL A 42 -0.98 -3.53 1.64
CA VAL A 42 -1.33 -4.30 0.43
C VAL A 42 -0.96 -3.50 -0.83
N GLY A 43 -1.22 -2.19 -0.85
CA GLY A 43 -0.84 -1.31 -1.96
C GLY A 43 0.68 -1.26 -2.19
N LEU A 44 1.47 -1.12 -1.12
CA LEU A 44 2.93 -1.14 -1.20
C LEU A 44 3.48 -2.50 -1.62
N ALA A 45 2.92 -3.59 -1.12
CA ALA A 45 3.31 -4.95 -1.51
C ALA A 45 3.00 -5.23 -2.99
N ALA A 46 1.82 -4.82 -3.47
CA ALA A 46 1.44 -4.95 -4.88
C ALA A 46 2.33 -4.09 -5.79
N LEU A 47 2.66 -2.86 -5.38
CA LEU A 47 3.59 -1.99 -6.11
C LEU A 47 5.00 -2.58 -6.16
N ALA A 48 5.50 -3.12 -5.04
CA ALA A 48 6.80 -3.80 -4.98
C ALA A 48 6.84 -5.02 -5.92
N ALA A 49 5.81 -5.87 -5.89
CA ALA A 49 5.70 -7.02 -6.79
C ALA A 49 5.67 -6.59 -8.26
N LEU A 50 4.96 -5.50 -8.58
CA LEU A 50 4.86 -4.96 -9.94
C LEU A 50 6.22 -4.40 -10.42
N LEU A 51 6.99 -3.75 -9.54
CA LEU A 51 8.35 -3.28 -9.84
C LEU A 51 9.35 -4.43 -9.99
N MET A 52 9.22 -5.49 -9.20
CA MET A 52 10.03 -6.72 -9.30
C MET A 52 9.80 -7.44 -10.64
N SER A 53 8.59 -7.37 -11.21
CA SER A 53 8.30 -7.90 -12.55
C SER A 53 9.03 -7.16 -13.69
N PHE A 54 9.40 -5.89 -13.50
CA PHE A 54 10.19 -5.14 -14.49
C PHE A 54 11.72 -5.28 -14.29
N ASN A 55 12.17 -5.75 -13.12
CA ASN A 55 13.59 -5.88 -12.78
C ASN A 55 13.99 -7.27 -12.27
N VAL A 56 13.32 -8.34 -12.74
CA VAL A 56 13.85 -9.69 -12.55
C VAL A 56 14.80 -9.99 -13.70
N SER A 57 16.05 -9.58 -13.54
CA SER A 57 17.13 -10.30 -14.21
C SER A 57 17.08 -11.71 -13.64
N THR A 58 16.80 -12.67 -14.51
CA THR A 58 16.90 -14.11 -14.21
C THR A 58 18.13 -14.37 -13.33
N PRO A 59 18.03 -15.06 -12.18
CA PRO A 59 19.23 -15.59 -11.57
C PRO A 59 19.84 -16.54 -12.59
N VAL A 60 21.00 -16.18 -13.14
CA VAL A 60 21.81 -17.12 -13.90
C VAL A 60 22.23 -18.21 -12.91
N ILE A 61 21.46 -19.30 -12.87
CA ILE A 61 21.92 -20.55 -12.28
C ILE A 61 23.01 -21.03 -13.24
N GLY A 62 24.25 -20.64 -12.99
CA GLY A 62 25.33 -20.93 -13.92
C GLY A 62 26.75 -20.72 -13.41
N ASP A 63 26.97 -20.01 -12.31
CA ASP A 63 28.34 -19.76 -11.86
C ASP A 63 28.81 -20.81 -10.86
N ALA A 64 28.85 -22.06 -11.30
CA ALA A 64 29.82 -22.98 -10.73
C ALA A 64 31.21 -22.50 -11.17
N ASN A 65 32.10 -22.21 -10.21
CA ASN A 65 33.43 -21.64 -10.42
C ASN A 65 34.30 -22.44 -11.42
N CYS A 66 34.14 -22.23 -12.72
CA CYS A 66 34.97 -22.83 -13.75
C CYS A 66 36.18 -21.93 -14.06
N PRO A 67 37.37 -22.52 -14.31
CA PRO A 67 38.53 -21.77 -14.76
C PRO A 67 38.28 -21.09 -16.13
N PRO A 68 39.03 -20.03 -16.47
CA PRO A 68 38.79 -19.23 -17.68
C PRO A 68 38.86 -20.09 -18.95
N GLY A 69 37.80 -20.05 -19.75
CA GLY A 69 37.68 -20.81 -21.01
C GLY A 69 36.87 -22.11 -20.91
N GLN A 70 36.19 -22.34 -19.78
CA GLN A 70 35.39 -23.54 -19.56
C GLN A 70 33.93 -23.19 -19.20
N ILE A 71 32.98 -24.05 -19.56
CA ILE A 71 31.56 -23.89 -19.23
C ILE A 71 31.08 -24.99 -18.27
N TRP A 72 30.19 -24.66 -17.33
CA TRP A 72 29.60 -25.64 -16.43
C TRP A 72 28.55 -26.49 -17.13
N SER A 73 28.68 -27.82 -17.08
CA SER A 73 27.67 -28.72 -17.61
C SER A 73 26.74 -29.24 -16.51
N ILE A 74 25.45 -28.91 -16.61
CA ILE A 74 24.44 -29.23 -15.59
C ILE A 74 24.14 -30.74 -15.53
N GLU A 75 24.35 -31.45 -16.63
CA GLU A 75 24.07 -32.89 -16.80
C GLU A 75 25.04 -33.79 -16.02
N HIS A 76 26.31 -33.39 -15.91
CA HIS A 76 27.35 -34.22 -15.29
C HIS A 76 28.17 -33.51 -14.21
N GLY A 77 27.75 -32.30 -13.80
CA GLY A 77 28.28 -31.62 -12.62
C GLY A 77 29.78 -31.31 -12.65
N HIS A 78 30.35 -31.09 -13.84
CA HIS A 78 31.75 -30.68 -14.02
C HIS A 78 31.90 -29.69 -15.18
N CYS A 79 33.03 -28.97 -15.19
CA CYS A 79 33.38 -28.01 -16.23
C CYS A 79 34.02 -28.71 -17.45
N HIS A 80 33.76 -28.19 -18.65
CA HIS A 80 34.31 -28.61 -19.95
C HIS A 80 34.98 -27.47 -20.71
#